data_AF-A0AAQ3Y255-F1
#
_entry.id   AF-A0AAQ3Y255-F1
#
_cell.length_a   1.000
_cell.length_b   1.000
_cell.length_c   1.000
_cell.angle_alpha   90.00
_cell.angle_beta   90.00
_cell.angle_gamma   90.00
#
_symmetry.space_group_name_H-M   'P 1'
#
loop_
_entity.id
_entity.type
_entity.pdbx_description
1 polymer ?
#
loop_
_entity_poly.entity_id
_entity_poly.type
_entity_poly.pdbx_seq_one_letter_code
_entity_poly.pdbx_strand_id
1 'polypeptide(L)'
;MKINDELILKKIILESLNNEEKLLSFSFSKNKKSAYVTLVRANFEYITFRISDHRAFSRYYSNPTFVFNRYDYTSFEKELIKFMGKAQWYKFEYNDFYLLYVVKFAHKYHVTFLIDNIYNVFNNEDFGIVFYQEKIFNKKKKDLRIVPEKMMKYLRKLYATGLINSRSLDEQVIDVYITEQGMRMLDATLALHLERFMSDYREIDWTVIDMPCTEKSL
;
A
#
# COMPACT_ATOMS: atom_id res chain seq x y z
N MET A 1 -15.14 15.85 -1.93
CA MET A 1 -14.19 16.78 -1.28
C MET A 1 -13.76 17.83 -2.29
N LYS A 2 -13.75 19.10 -1.88
CA LYS A 2 -13.33 20.28 -2.64
C LYS A 2 -11.87 20.63 -2.31
N ILE A 3 -11.26 21.51 -3.10
CA ILE A 3 -9.88 21.98 -2.88
C ILE A 3 -9.73 22.62 -1.49
N ASN A 4 -10.68 23.45 -1.06
CA ASN A 4 -10.62 24.02 0.30
C ASN A 4 -10.67 22.96 1.40
N ASP A 5 -11.40 21.85 1.19
CA ASP A 5 -11.43 20.75 2.15
C ASP A 5 -10.01 20.13 2.27
N GLU A 6 -9.23 20.06 1.19
CA GLU A 6 -7.85 19.57 1.20
C GLU A 6 -6.95 20.40 2.12
N LEU A 7 -6.99 21.73 1.98
CA LEU A 7 -6.13 22.64 2.74
C LEU A 7 -6.47 22.60 4.23
N ILE A 8 -7.77 22.57 4.56
CA ILE A 8 -8.23 22.46 5.94
C ILE A 8 -7.81 21.13 6.56
N LEU A 9 -8.01 20.01 5.85
CA LEU A 9 -7.60 18.69 6.33
C LEU A 9 -6.09 18.61 6.54
N LYS A 10 -5.29 19.12 5.58
CA LYS A 10 -3.83 19.17 5.73
C LYS A 10 -3.41 20.01 6.92
N LYS A 11 -4.05 21.17 7.15
CA LYS A 11 -3.79 22.01 8.31
C LYS A 11 -4.03 21.24 9.62
N ILE A 12 -5.22 20.65 9.78
CA ILE A 12 -5.57 19.87 10.97
C ILE A 12 -4.59 18.71 11.19
N ILE A 13 -4.24 17.99 10.12
CA ILE A 13 -3.27 16.90 10.20
C ILE A 13 -1.93 17.43 10.69
N LEU A 14 -1.39 18.48 10.08
CA LEU A 14 -0.08 19.04 10.45
C LEU A 14 -0.06 19.57 11.88
N GLU A 15 -1.14 20.19 12.35
CA GLU A 15 -1.29 20.66 13.73
C GLU A 15 -1.38 19.50 14.75
N SER A 16 -1.75 18.30 14.30
CA SER A 16 -1.80 17.09 15.14
C SER A 16 -0.49 16.30 15.21
N LEU A 17 0.53 16.67 14.42
CA LEU A 17 1.80 15.94 14.35
C LEU A 17 2.76 16.38 15.45
N ASN A 18 3.52 15.42 15.98
CA ASN A 18 4.68 15.71 16.82
C ASN A 18 5.88 16.20 15.96
N ASN A 19 6.90 16.77 16.61
CA ASN A 19 8.09 17.32 15.92
C ASN A 19 8.86 16.32 15.03
N GLU A 20 8.77 15.02 15.33
CA GLU A 20 9.44 13.96 14.58
C GLU A 20 8.56 13.36 13.46
N GLU A 21 7.28 13.73 13.43
CA GLU A 21 6.29 13.20 12.51
C GLU A 21 6.11 14.17 11.32
N LYS A 22 5.87 13.61 10.13
CA LYS A 22 5.72 14.36 8.90
C LYS A 22 4.59 13.79 8.05
N LEU A 23 3.87 14.67 7.37
CA LEU A 23 2.97 14.30 6.30
C LEU A 23 3.79 13.90 5.06
N LEU A 24 3.84 12.61 4.75
CA LEU A 24 4.55 12.12 3.57
C LEU A 24 3.69 12.22 2.30
N SER A 25 2.42 11.84 2.40
CA SER A 25 1.52 11.79 1.25
C SER A 25 0.09 12.18 1.64
N PHE A 26 -0.55 12.93 0.75
CA PHE A 26 -1.97 13.24 0.80
C PHE A 26 -2.50 13.20 -0.63
N SER A 27 -3.39 12.26 -0.94
CA SER A 27 -3.97 12.14 -2.27
C SER A 27 -5.47 11.88 -2.21
N PHE A 28 -6.21 12.35 -3.21
CA PHE A 28 -7.64 12.06 -3.35
C PHE A 28 -7.89 10.85 -4.25
N SER A 29 -8.98 10.14 -3.99
CA SER A 29 -9.59 9.23 -4.96
C SER A 29 -10.01 9.99 -6.22
N LYS A 30 -10.11 9.30 -7.36
CA LYS A 30 -10.52 9.93 -8.64
C LYS A 30 -11.85 10.68 -8.56
N ASN A 31 -12.82 10.13 -7.82
CA ASN A 31 -14.14 10.76 -7.60
C ASN A 31 -14.13 11.79 -6.45
N LYS A 32 -12.99 12.04 -5.82
CA LYS A 32 -12.79 12.95 -4.68
C LYS A 32 -13.72 12.69 -3.50
N LYS A 33 -14.24 11.47 -3.34
CA LYS A 33 -15.04 11.08 -2.16
C LYS A 33 -14.18 10.66 -0.98
N SER A 34 -12.89 10.40 -1.22
CA SER A 34 -11.96 10.03 -0.17
C SER A 34 -10.59 10.64 -0.38
N ALA A 35 -9.92 10.94 0.72
CA ALA A 35 -8.50 11.22 0.78
C ALA A 35 -7.78 10.04 1.45
N TYR A 36 -6.53 9.83 1.06
CA TYR A 36 -5.63 8.83 1.60
C TYR A 36 -4.37 9.54 2.06
N VAL A 37 -4.02 9.32 3.32
CA VAL A 37 -2.95 10.04 4.02
C VAL A 37 -1.90 9.04 4.47
N THR A 38 -0.63 9.38 4.30
CA THR A 38 0.50 8.68 4.92
C THR A 38 1.28 9.65 5.77
N LEU A 39 1.47 9.30 7.03
CA LEU A 39 2.37 9.96 7.94
C LEU A 39 3.61 9.09 8.13
N VAL A 40 4.76 9.72 8.34
CA VAL A 40 6.02 9.05 8.66
C VAL A 40 6.68 9.71 9.85
N ARG A 41 7.50 8.95 10.56
CA ARG A 41 8.39 9.46 11.61
C ARG A 41 9.79 8.84 11.48
N ALA A 42 10.64 9.03 12.48
CA ALA A 42 11.99 8.48 12.54
C ALA A 42 12.04 7.00 12.15
N ASN A 43 13.16 6.57 11.56
CA ASN A 43 13.38 5.19 11.10
C ASN A 43 12.36 4.66 10.08
N PHE A 44 11.69 5.55 9.35
CA PHE A 44 10.67 5.22 8.34
C PHE A 44 9.53 4.37 8.89
N GLU A 45 9.20 4.59 10.16
CA GLU A 45 7.93 4.13 10.68
C GLU A 45 6.80 4.97 10.08
N TYR A 46 5.70 4.33 9.70
CA TYR A 46 4.61 4.97 8.99
C TYR A 46 3.24 4.50 9.48
N ILE A 47 2.26 5.38 9.27
CA ILE A 47 0.84 5.04 9.38
C ILE A 47 0.09 5.61 8.19
N THR A 48 -0.98 4.93 7.85
CA THR A 48 -1.82 5.24 6.71
C THR A 48 -3.26 5.25 7.16
N PHE A 49 -4.02 6.24 6.70
CA PHE A 49 -5.43 6.33 7.01
C PHE A 49 -6.21 6.97 5.88
N ARG A 50 -7.51 6.69 5.86
CA ARG A 50 -8.45 7.20 4.89
C ARG A 50 -9.33 8.25 5.56
N ILE A 51 -9.62 9.31 4.85
CA ILE A 51 -10.64 10.30 5.20
C ILE A 51 -11.72 10.20 4.13
N SER A 52 -13.00 10.07 4.49
CA SER A 52 -14.05 9.77 3.51
C SER A 52 -15.41 10.29 3.95
N ASP A 53 -16.27 10.65 3.01
CA ASP A 53 -17.67 11.01 3.31
C ASP A 53 -18.56 9.80 3.68
N HIS A 54 -18.03 8.59 3.55
CA HIS A 54 -18.67 7.33 3.92
C HIS A 54 -17.67 6.38 4.58
N ARG A 55 -18.18 5.44 5.38
CA ARG A 55 -17.36 4.38 5.98
C ARG A 55 -16.82 3.44 4.91
N ALA A 56 -15.57 3.04 5.05
CA ALA A 56 -15.04 1.89 4.33
C ALA A 56 -15.45 0.62 5.09
N PHE A 57 -16.00 -0.37 4.39
CA PHE A 57 -16.14 -1.72 4.92
C PHE A 57 -15.34 -2.64 4.03
N SER A 58 -14.09 -2.88 4.42
CA SER A 58 -13.35 -4.04 3.96
C SER A 58 -12.44 -4.52 5.08
N ARG A 59 -12.54 -5.80 5.43
CA ARG A 59 -11.76 -6.46 6.49
C ARG A 59 -10.28 -6.60 6.12
N TYR A 60 -9.94 -6.40 4.85
CA TYR A 60 -8.57 -6.50 4.36
C TYR A 60 -7.70 -5.28 4.64
N TYR A 61 -8.31 -4.12 4.90
CA TYR A 61 -7.56 -2.92 5.26
C TYR A 61 -7.43 -2.81 6.78
N SER A 62 -6.22 -2.63 7.28
CA SER A 62 -5.99 -2.28 8.68
C SER A 62 -6.05 -0.77 8.92
N ASN A 63 -6.08 0.03 7.85
CA ASN A 63 -6.08 1.48 7.90
C ASN A 63 -7.42 2.03 8.43
N PRO A 64 -7.41 2.91 9.44
CA PRO A 64 -8.63 3.54 9.91
C PRO A 64 -9.24 4.45 8.83
N THR A 65 -10.57 4.51 8.82
CA THR A 65 -11.32 5.45 7.99
C THR A 65 -12.03 6.46 8.88
N PHE A 66 -11.65 7.73 8.77
CA PHE A 66 -12.33 8.85 9.42
C PHE A 66 -13.49 9.32 8.53
N VAL A 67 -14.69 9.39 9.11
CA VAL A 67 -15.86 9.91 8.40
C VAL A 67 -15.84 11.43 8.46
N PHE A 68 -15.69 12.05 7.30
CA PHE A 68 -15.54 13.49 7.16
C PHE A 68 -16.88 14.17 6.87
N ASN A 69 -17.23 15.12 7.74
CA ASN A 69 -18.31 16.06 7.52
C ASN A 69 -17.73 17.45 7.23
N ARG A 70 -17.98 17.96 6.03
CA ARG A 70 -17.48 19.28 5.60
C ARG A 70 -18.01 20.46 6.42
N TYR A 71 -19.07 20.24 7.19
CA TYR A 71 -19.70 21.24 8.05
C TYR A 71 -19.26 21.10 9.51
N ASP A 72 -18.47 20.08 9.85
CA ASP A 72 -17.97 19.82 11.21
C ASP A 72 -16.56 19.20 11.15
N TYR A 73 -15.56 20.07 11.07
CA TYR A 73 -14.14 19.68 11.10
C TYR A 73 -13.66 19.27 12.49
N THR A 74 -14.29 19.81 13.53
CA THR A 74 -13.91 19.60 14.94
C THR A 74 -14.08 18.14 15.35
N SER A 75 -15.10 17.45 14.82
CA SER A 75 -15.26 16.02 15.03
C SER A 75 -14.09 15.21 14.45
N PHE A 76 -13.69 15.50 13.21
CA PHE A 76 -12.53 14.88 12.58
C PHE A 76 -11.24 15.12 13.36
N GLU A 77 -11.00 16.35 13.79
CA GLU A 77 -9.82 16.73 14.59
C GLU A 77 -9.73 15.92 15.89
N LYS A 78 -10.83 15.83 16.65
CA LYS A 78 -10.88 15.05 17.90
C LYS A 78 -10.61 13.57 17.67
N GLU A 79 -11.20 12.99 16.62
CA GLU A 79 -10.95 11.59 16.26
C GLU A 79 -9.50 11.36 15.84
N LEU A 80 -8.93 12.28 15.08
CA LEU A 80 -7.54 12.21 14.63
C LEU A 80 -6.58 12.27 15.82
N ILE A 81 -6.72 13.24 16.73
CA ILE A 81 -5.88 13.36 17.93
C ILE A 81 -5.95 12.08 18.77
N LYS A 82 -7.16 11.56 18.99
CA LYS A 82 -7.36 10.30 19.72
C LYS A 82 -6.69 9.12 19.04
N PHE A 83 -6.72 9.06 17.71
CA PHE A 83 -6.03 8.03 16.94
C PHE A 83 -4.52 8.16 17.05
N MET A 84 -3.97 9.36 16.84
CA MET A 84 -2.54 9.64 16.91
C MET A 84 -1.94 9.23 18.27
N GLY A 85 -2.65 9.49 19.37
CA GLY A 85 -2.20 9.10 20.71
C GLY A 85 -2.13 7.59 20.99
N LYS A 86 -2.71 6.74 20.13
CA LYS A 86 -2.72 5.27 20.30
C LYS A 86 -2.25 4.49 19.07
N ALA A 87 -1.88 5.18 18.00
CA ALA A 87 -1.59 4.55 16.72
C ALA A 87 -0.35 3.67 16.84
N GLN A 88 -0.47 2.42 16.39
CA GLN A 88 0.69 1.56 16.19
C GLN A 88 1.28 1.88 14.82
N TRP A 89 2.54 2.31 14.82
CA TRP A 89 3.26 2.62 13.60
C TRP A 89 3.87 1.35 13.00
N TYR A 90 3.80 1.22 11.68
CA TYR A 90 4.40 0.13 10.95
C TYR A 90 5.82 0.50 10.57
N LYS A 91 6.78 -0.39 10.79
CA LYS A 91 8.14 -0.20 10.29
C LYS A 91 8.20 -0.54 8.80
N PHE A 92 8.71 0.37 7.99
CA PHE A 92 9.03 0.10 6.59
C PHE A 92 10.46 -0.44 6.48
N GLU A 93 10.61 -1.64 5.94
CA GLU A 93 11.89 -2.35 5.87
C GLU A 93 12.29 -2.63 4.42
N TYR A 94 13.54 -3.07 4.24
CA TYR A 94 14.08 -3.39 2.92
C TYR A 94 13.21 -4.37 2.12
N ASN A 95 12.59 -5.35 2.79
CA ASN A 95 11.72 -6.32 2.10
C ASN A 95 10.43 -5.66 1.56
N ASP A 96 9.91 -4.62 2.24
CA ASP A 96 8.79 -3.83 1.72
C ASP A 96 9.25 -3.01 0.50
N PHE A 97 10.42 -2.38 0.59
CA PHE A 97 11.05 -1.61 -0.49
C PHE A 97 11.28 -2.46 -1.74
N TYR A 98 11.94 -3.61 -1.58
CA TYR A 98 12.24 -4.56 -2.64
C TYR A 98 10.95 -4.97 -3.34
N LEU A 99 9.95 -5.40 -2.58
CA LEU A 99 8.71 -5.93 -3.13
C LEU A 99 7.91 -4.86 -3.88
N LEU A 100 7.86 -3.63 -3.36
CA LEU A 100 7.25 -2.51 -4.08
C LEU A 100 7.97 -2.24 -5.41
N TYR A 101 9.31 -2.21 -5.44
CA TYR A 101 10.02 -2.03 -6.71
C TYR A 101 9.85 -3.22 -7.69
N VAL A 102 9.75 -4.45 -7.17
CA VAL A 102 9.44 -5.63 -7.98
C VAL A 102 8.07 -5.49 -8.64
N VAL A 103 7.03 -5.15 -7.87
CA VAL A 103 5.69 -4.89 -8.42
C VAL A 103 5.74 -3.77 -9.46
N LYS A 104 6.52 -2.70 -9.19
CA LYS A 104 6.68 -1.55 -10.10
C LYS A 104 7.26 -1.96 -11.45
N PHE A 105 8.24 -2.86 -11.47
CA PHE A 105 8.96 -3.24 -12.69
C PHE A 105 8.45 -4.52 -13.35
N ALA A 106 7.63 -5.33 -12.66
CA ALA A 106 7.10 -6.60 -13.16
C ALA A 106 6.49 -6.51 -14.57
N HIS A 107 5.73 -5.46 -14.86
CA HIS A 107 5.10 -5.27 -16.17
C HIS A 107 6.12 -5.21 -17.34
N LYS A 108 7.33 -4.68 -17.10
CA LYS A 108 8.41 -4.64 -18.11
C LYS A 108 8.92 -6.03 -18.49
N TYR A 109 8.69 -6.99 -17.61
CA TYR A 109 9.04 -8.39 -17.79
C TYR A 109 7.81 -9.26 -18.09
N HIS A 110 6.68 -8.66 -18.49
CA HIS A 110 5.42 -9.38 -18.75
C HIS A 110 4.92 -10.18 -17.54
N VAL A 111 5.19 -9.68 -16.34
CA VAL A 111 4.71 -10.23 -15.07
C VAL A 111 3.66 -9.31 -14.47
N THR A 112 2.61 -9.89 -13.91
CA THR A 112 1.56 -9.19 -13.16
C THR A 112 1.31 -9.89 -11.83
N PHE A 113 0.99 -9.12 -10.79
CA PHE A 113 0.53 -9.66 -9.51
C PHE A 113 -0.99 -9.55 -9.41
N LEU A 114 -1.63 -10.65 -9.03
CA LEU A 114 -3.08 -10.78 -9.01
C LEU A 114 -3.54 -11.22 -7.62
N ILE A 115 -4.80 -10.96 -7.30
CA ILE A 115 -5.49 -11.53 -6.14
C ILE A 115 -6.49 -12.57 -6.61
N ASP A 116 -6.56 -13.70 -5.89
CA ASP A 116 -7.59 -14.71 -6.09
C ASP A 116 -8.98 -14.14 -5.84
N ASN A 117 -9.87 -14.22 -6.83
CA ASN A 117 -11.29 -13.97 -6.61
C ASN A 117 -12.16 -15.10 -7.18
N ILE A 118 -11.61 -16.29 -7.34
CA ILE A 118 -12.39 -17.48 -7.70
C ILE A 118 -13.47 -17.69 -6.62
N TYR A 119 -14.69 -17.98 -7.05
CA TYR A 119 -15.88 -18.09 -6.19
C TYR A 119 -16.19 -16.84 -5.34
N ASN A 120 -15.76 -15.65 -5.77
CA ASN A 120 -15.95 -14.38 -5.02
C ASN A 120 -15.31 -14.37 -3.62
N VAL A 121 -14.35 -15.25 -3.34
CA VAL A 121 -13.72 -15.38 -2.02
C VAL A 121 -13.12 -14.06 -1.52
N PHE A 122 -12.48 -13.30 -2.42
CA PHE A 122 -11.95 -11.98 -2.06
C PHE A 122 -13.07 -10.97 -1.88
N ASN A 123 -14.03 -10.88 -2.81
CA ASN A 123 -15.13 -9.93 -2.68
C ASN A 123 -15.99 -10.14 -1.42
N ASN A 124 -16.19 -11.39 -1.01
CA ASN A 124 -16.97 -11.75 0.18
C ASN A 124 -16.14 -11.66 1.48
N GLU A 125 -14.82 -11.53 1.37
CA GLU A 125 -13.90 -11.51 2.49
C GLU A 125 -13.94 -12.79 3.36
N ASP A 126 -14.15 -13.93 2.71
CA ASP A 126 -14.34 -15.24 3.37
C ASP A 126 -13.03 -15.80 3.93
N PHE A 127 -11.90 -15.47 3.30
CA PHE A 127 -10.57 -15.97 3.64
C PHE A 127 -9.51 -14.86 3.55
N GLY A 128 -8.30 -15.13 4.07
CA GLY A 128 -7.16 -14.24 3.89
C GLY A 128 -6.76 -14.10 2.41
N ILE A 129 -6.27 -12.93 2.01
CA ILE A 129 -5.92 -12.63 0.62
C ILE A 129 -4.86 -13.61 0.10
N VAL A 130 -5.09 -14.23 -1.05
CA VAL A 130 -4.11 -15.05 -1.76
C VAL A 130 -3.63 -14.28 -2.99
N PHE A 131 -2.31 -14.19 -3.15
CA PHE A 131 -1.69 -13.49 -4.26
C PHE A 131 -1.09 -14.50 -5.25
N TYR A 132 -1.25 -14.21 -6.54
CA TYR A 132 -0.62 -14.92 -7.64
C TYR A 132 0.34 -14.04 -8.42
N GLN A 133 1.33 -14.68 -9.04
CA GLN A 133 2.11 -14.14 -10.13
C GLN A 133 1.58 -14.72 -11.44
N GLU A 134 1.21 -13.87 -12.39
CA GLU A 134 0.96 -14.24 -13.78
C GLU A 134 2.17 -13.85 -14.64
N LYS A 135 2.72 -14.80 -15.41
CA LYS A 135 3.71 -14.55 -16.46
C LYS A 135 3.10 -14.77 -17.83
N ILE A 136 3.17 -13.76 -18.69
CA ILE A 136 2.70 -13.85 -20.08
C ILE A 136 3.91 -14.10 -20.99
N PHE A 137 3.97 -15.27 -21.63
CA PHE A 137 5.03 -15.58 -22.61
C PHE A 137 4.63 -15.15 -24.03
N ASN A 138 3.36 -15.32 -24.38
CA ASN A 138 2.75 -14.87 -25.63
C ASN A 138 1.22 -14.84 -25.46
N LYS A 139 0.47 -14.42 -26.49
CA LYS A 139 -1.00 -14.28 -26.44
C LYS A 139 -1.76 -15.55 -26.00
N LYS A 140 -1.14 -16.73 -26.09
CA LYS A 140 -1.79 -18.03 -25.78
C LYS A 140 -1.21 -18.74 -24.56
N LYS A 141 0.00 -18.38 -24.11
CA LYS A 141 0.69 -19.04 -23.00
C LYS A 141 0.87 -18.10 -21.83
N LYS A 142 0.15 -18.42 -20.76
CA LYS A 142 0.20 -17.78 -19.45
C LYS A 142 0.58 -18.83 -18.42
N ASP A 143 1.38 -18.44 -17.44
CA ASP A 143 1.68 -19.27 -16.27
C ASP A 143 1.24 -18.49 -15.04
N LEU A 144 0.43 -19.14 -14.21
CA LEU A 144 -0.15 -18.56 -13.00
C LEU A 144 0.30 -19.38 -11.81
N ARG A 145 0.93 -18.73 -10.84
CA ARG A 145 1.49 -19.41 -9.67
C ARG A 145 1.20 -18.63 -8.41
N ILE A 146 0.88 -19.35 -7.33
CA ILE A 146 0.79 -18.74 -6.01
C ILE A 146 2.18 -18.19 -5.65
N VAL A 147 2.23 -16.97 -5.13
CA VAL A 147 3.51 -16.40 -4.67
C VAL A 147 4.03 -17.15 -3.45
N PRO A 148 5.35 -17.26 -3.24
CA PRO A 148 5.92 -17.91 -2.06
C PRO A 148 5.37 -17.32 -0.74
N GLU A 149 5.21 -18.16 0.30
CA GLU A 149 4.62 -17.77 1.60
C GLU A 149 5.28 -16.52 2.22
N LYS A 150 6.62 -16.45 2.13
CA LYS A 150 7.39 -15.29 2.61
C LYS A 150 6.99 -14.01 1.87
N MET A 151 6.86 -14.07 0.55
CA MET A 151 6.40 -12.95 -0.28
C MET A 151 4.94 -12.61 0.02
N MET A 152 4.08 -13.62 0.20
CA MET A 152 2.66 -13.45 0.53
C MET A 152 2.47 -12.64 1.82
N LYS A 153 3.28 -12.91 2.85
CA LYS A 153 3.26 -12.15 4.10
C LYS A 153 3.52 -10.65 3.86
N TYR A 154 4.52 -10.31 3.05
CA TYR A 154 4.83 -8.91 2.74
C TYR A 154 3.76 -8.27 1.85
N LEU A 155 3.23 -8.97 0.84
CA LEU A 155 2.12 -8.46 0.03
C LEU A 155 0.87 -8.18 0.89
N ARG A 156 0.51 -9.09 1.80
CA ARG A 156 -0.61 -8.87 2.75
C ARG A 156 -0.37 -7.65 3.64
N LYS A 157 0.85 -7.47 4.16
CA LYS A 157 1.22 -6.26 4.94
C LYS A 157 1.08 -4.98 4.10
N LEU A 158 1.64 -4.97 2.89
CA LEU A 158 1.57 -3.82 1.99
C LEU A 158 0.13 -3.48 1.59
N TYR A 159 -0.72 -4.51 1.40
CA TYR A 159 -2.13 -4.34 1.08
C TYR A 159 -2.92 -3.80 2.27
N ALA A 160 -2.76 -4.41 3.45
CA ALA A 160 -3.45 -4.00 4.67
C ALA A 160 -3.12 -2.54 5.05
N THR A 161 -1.87 -2.15 4.85
CA THR A 161 -1.39 -0.78 5.08
C THR A 161 -1.61 0.15 3.88
N GLY A 162 -2.22 -0.31 2.78
CA GLY A 162 -2.60 0.54 1.66
C GLY A 162 -1.45 1.11 0.84
N LEU A 163 -0.24 0.52 0.92
CA LEU A 163 0.88 0.83 0.03
C LEU A 163 0.73 0.16 -1.35
N ILE A 164 0.02 -0.95 -1.40
CA ILE A 164 -0.53 -1.51 -2.63
C ILE A 164 -2.06 -1.59 -2.51
N ASN A 165 -2.72 -1.68 -3.65
CA ASN A 165 -4.15 -1.86 -3.74
C ASN A 165 -4.47 -2.71 -4.98
N SER A 166 -5.74 -3.03 -5.18
CA SER A 166 -6.19 -3.85 -6.26
C SER A 166 -7.28 -3.16 -7.08
N ARG A 167 -7.42 -3.56 -8.34
CA ARG A 167 -8.47 -3.11 -9.26
C ARG A 167 -8.97 -4.31 -10.05
N SER A 168 -10.28 -4.42 -10.21
CA SER A 168 -10.86 -5.46 -11.04
C SER A 168 -10.47 -5.24 -12.50
N LEU A 169 -9.89 -6.25 -13.13
CA LEU A 169 -9.76 -6.30 -14.59
C LEU A 169 -10.97 -7.01 -15.19
N ASP A 170 -11.45 -8.05 -14.52
CA ASP A 170 -12.70 -8.78 -14.77
C ASP A 170 -13.29 -9.29 -13.44
N GLU A 171 -14.29 -10.18 -13.49
CA GLU A 171 -14.97 -10.71 -12.29
C GLU A 171 -14.09 -11.64 -11.44
N GLN A 172 -13.08 -12.29 -12.03
CA GLN A 172 -12.29 -13.35 -11.38
C GLN A 172 -10.84 -12.94 -11.12
N VAL A 173 -10.35 -11.93 -11.82
CA VAL A 173 -8.97 -11.47 -11.80
C VAL A 173 -8.89 -10.03 -11.35
N ILE A 174 -8.20 -9.84 -10.22
CA ILE A 174 -8.00 -8.52 -9.62
C ILE A 174 -6.52 -8.18 -9.65
N ASP A 175 -6.17 -7.15 -10.43
CA ASP A 175 -4.81 -6.68 -10.64
C ASP A 175 -4.30 -5.85 -9.46
N VAL A 176 -3.07 -6.09 -9.04
CA VAL A 176 -2.40 -5.39 -7.94
C VAL A 176 -1.55 -4.26 -8.48
N TYR A 177 -1.70 -3.07 -7.90
CA TYR A 177 -0.91 -1.90 -8.24
C TYR A 177 -0.40 -1.19 -6.99
N ILE A 178 0.67 -0.41 -7.17
CA ILE A 178 1.25 0.42 -6.11
C ILE A 178 0.45 1.71 -6.01
N THR A 179 0.03 2.06 -4.81
CA THR A 179 -0.71 3.31 -4.57
C THR A 179 0.24 4.51 -4.59
N GLU A 180 -0.32 5.72 -4.62
CA GLU A 180 0.48 6.94 -4.42
C GLU A 180 1.23 6.90 -3.09
N GLN A 181 0.64 6.30 -2.03
CA GLN A 181 1.31 6.12 -0.75
C GLN A 181 2.55 5.23 -0.88
N GLY A 182 2.42 4.08 -1.54
CA GLY A 182 3.54 3.18 -1.80
C GLY A 182 4.65 3.83 -2.62
N MET A 183 4.29 4.62 -3.64
CA MET A 183 5.26 5.36 -4.44
C MET A 183 6.03 6.40 -3.61
N ARG A 184 5.35 7.16 -2.74
CA ARG A 184 6.02 8.13 -1.85
C ARG A 184 6.90 7.46 -0.80
N MET A 185 6.52 6.28 -0.31
CA MET A 185 7.38 5.50 0.59
C MET A 185 8.67 5.06 -0.11
N LEU A 186 8.60 4.62 -1.38
CA LEU A 186 9.78 4.31 -2.18
C LEU A 186 10.71 5.53 -2.31
N ASP A 187 10.16 6.70 -2.66
CA ASP A 187 10.95 7.92 -2.82
C ASP A 187 11.63 8.32 -1.50
N ALA A 188 10.91 8.24 -0.38
CA ALA A 188 11.43 8.61 0.94
C ALA A 188 12.55 7.68 1.44
N THR A 189 12.53 6.41 1.04
CA THR A 189 13.48 5.37 1.52
C THR A 189 14.53 4.99 0.48
N LEU A 190 14.51 5.63 -0.69
CA LEU A 190 15.37 5.32 -1.82
C LEU A 190 16.85 5.33 -1.43
N ALA A 191 17.33 6.41 -0.82
CA ALA A 191 18.74 6.56 -0.45
C ALA A 191 19.22 5.47 0.53
N LEU A 192 18.32 4.92 1.35
CA LEU A 192 18.66 3.87 2.32
C LEU A 192 18.81 2.49 1.68
N HIS A 193 18.06 2.21 0.62
CA HIS A 193 17.88 0.85 0.10
C HIS A 193 18.36 0.65 -1.34
N LEU A 194 18.70 1.72 -2.05
CA LEU A 194 19.02 1.68 -3.48
C LEU A 194 20.19 0.74 -3.80
N GLU A 195 21.32 0.87 -3.10
CA GLU A 195 22.52 0.06 -3.39
C GLU A 195 22.24 -1.44 -3.23
N ARG A 196 21.59 -1.82 -2.13
CA ARG A 196 21.21 -3.22 -1.90
C ARG A 196 20.23 -3.70 -2.97
N PHE A 197 19.23 -2.88 -3.31
CA PHE A 197 18.26 -3.21 -4.34
C PHE A 197 18.91 -3.39 -5.71
N MET A 198 19.90 -2.56 -6.07
CA MET A 198 20.62 -2.69 -7.34
C MET A 198 21.43 -3.99 -7.45
N SER A 199 21.90 -4.52 -6.32
CA SER A 199 22.51 -5.85 -6.26
C SER A 199 21.44 -6.93 -6.46
N ASP A 200 20.40 -6.93 -5.63
CA ASP A 200 19.37 -7.98 -5.65
C ASP A 200 18.57 -7.99 -6.96
N TYR A 201 18.36 -6.83 -7.59
CA TYR A 201 17.63 -6.68 -8.85
C TYR A 201 18.22 -7.49 -10.00
N ARG A 202 19.55 -7.65 -10.03
CA ARG A 202 20.25 -8.39 -11.09
C ARG A 202 20.03 -9.91 -10.98
N GLU A 203 19.69 -10.37 -9.77
CA GLU A 203 19.52 -11.78 -9.44
C GLU A 203 18.05 -12.22 -9.49
N ILE A 204 17.12 -11.31 -9.82
CA ILE A 204 15.68 -11.63 -9.89
C ILE A 204 15.41 -12.54 -11.08
N ASP A 205 14.94 -13.75 -10.79
CA ASP A 205 14.26 -14.58 -11.80
C ASP A 205 12.83 -14.06 -12.01
N TRP A 206 12.64 -13.30 -13.10
CA TRP A 206 11.33 -12.78 -13.51
C TRP A 206 10.36 -13.86 -14.03
N THR A 207 10.75 -15.13 -14.02
CA THR A 207 9.86 -16.26 -14.27
C THR A 207 9.26 -16.77 -12.96
N VAL A 208 10.04 -16.74 -11.89
CA VAL A 208 9.64 -17.19 -10.54
C VAL A 208 10.20 -16.22 -9.51
N ILE A 209 9.44 -15.17 -9.23
CA ILE A 209 9.88 -14.12 -8.32
C ILE A 209 9.79 -14.63 -6.88
N ASP A 210 10.84 -14.40 -6.11
CA ASP A 210 10.88 -14.61 -4.66
C ASP A 210 11.51 -13.40 -3.95
N MET A 211 11.43 -13.41 -2.62
CA MET A 211 12.09 -12.46 -1.75
C MET A 211 13.60 -12.67 -1.76
N PRO A 212 14.42 -11.60 -1.63
CA PRO A 212 15.86 -11.74 -1.61
C PRO A 212 16.31 -12.51 -0.36
N CYS A 213 17.43 -13.22 -0.49
CA CYS A 213 18.07 -13.85 0.66
C CYS A 213 18.47 -12.77 1.67
N THR A 214 18.03 -12.95 2.92
CA THR A 214 18.21 -11.97 4.00
C THR A 214 19.64 -11.94 4.56
N GLU A 215 20.53 -12.86 4.14
CA GLU A 215 21.86 -13.10 4.73
C GLU A 215 23.02 -12.48 3.94
N LYS A 216 22.89 -11.24 3.47
CA LYS A 216 24.08 -10.45 3.16
C LYS A 216 24.23 -9.40 4.25
N SER A 217 24.85 -9.81 5.36
CA SER A 217 25.44 -8.86 6.31
C SER A 217 26.49 -8.06 5.55
N LEU A 218 26.38 -6.73 5.63
CA LEU A 218 27.51 -5.83 5.44
C LEU A 218 28.57 -6.15 6.50
#